data_AF-A0A081BSQ6-F1
#
_entry.id   AF-A0A081BSQ6-F1
#
_cell.length_a   1.000
_cell.length_b   1.000
_cell.length_c   1.000
_cell.angle_alpha   90.00
_cell.angle_beta   90.00
_cell.angle_gamma   90.00
#
_symmetry.space_group_name_H-M   'P 1'
#
loop_
_entity.id
_entity.type
_entity.pdbx_description
1 polymer ?
#
loop_
_entity_poly.entity_id
_entity_poly.type
_entity_poly.pdbx_seq_one_letter_code
_entity_poly.pdbx_strand_id
1 'polypeptide(L)'
;MWEAPSAGRCVHEKVAPPAMPATIEARYCHVTFRSTHNHYRFSQQVFPADTLPISNTDLGPGSLALFCGSTPIFDENTVWFWPNIEEVTEPETLPPLRFDEQNSWWQTTMTLIEACAKLSRDKYLVGCPDLIERDAEEFLKRLPDSVMY
;
A
#
# COMPACT_ATOMS: atom_id res chain seq x y z
N MET A 1 -5.90 -16.04 -1.06
CA MET A 1 -5.79 -14.61 -0.70
C MET A 1 -6.50 -14.43 0.63
N TRP A 2 -5.79 -13.98 1.67
CA TRP A 2 -6.28 -13.93 3.05
C TRP A 2 -7.13 -12.69 3.27
N GLU A 3 -8.33 -12.66 2.69
CA GLU A 3 -9.26 -11.55 2.88
C GLU A 3 -10.38 -11.93 3.85
N ALA A 4 -10.86 -10.94 4.60
CA ALA A 4 -12.03 -11.13 5.45
C ALA A 4 -13.25 -11.52 4.59
N PRO A 5 -14.12 -12.44 5.06
CA PRO A 5 -15.29 -12.87 4.31
C PRO A 5 -16.21 -11.70 3.94
N SER A 6 -16.72 -11.69 2.71
CA SER A 6 -17.74 -10.75 2.28
C SER A 6 -19.13 -11.23 2.70
N ALA A 7 -19.93 -10.34 3.29
CA ALA A 7 -21.33 -10.57 3.62
C ALA A 7 -22.28 -10.35 2.42
N GLY A 8 -21.77 -9.86 1.29
CA GLY A 8 -22.57 -9.53 0.09
C GLY A 8 -23.60 -8.41 0.30
N ARG A 9 -23.51 -7.69 1.42
CA ARG A 9 -24.35 -6.53 1.77
C ARG A 9 -23.55 -5.56 2.62
N CYS A 10 -23.99 -4.31 2.66
CA CYS A 10 -23.48 -3.31 3.59
C CYS A 10 -23.77 -3.73 5.05
N VAL A 11 -22.72 -3.94 5.84
CA VAL A 11 -22.81 -4.32 7.26
C VAL A 11 -22.54 -3.12 8.17
N HIS A 12 -21.57 -2.27 7.82
CA HIS A 12 -21.08 -1.21 8.73
C HIS A 12 -21.49 0.20 8.32
N GLU A 13 -21.24 0.58 7.06
CA GLU A 13 -21.49 1.93 6.55
C GLU A 13 -21.91 1.89 5.09
N LYS A 14 -22.90 2.71 4.68
CA LYS A 14 -23.32 2.77 3.28
C LYS A 14 -22.26 3.49 2.45
N VAL A 15 -21.49 2.73 1.69
CA VAL A 15 -20.44 3.22 0.79
C VAL A 15 -20.80 2.84 -0.64
N ALA A 16 -20.68 3.78 -1.57
CA ALA A 16 -20.87 3.50 -2.99
C ALA A 16 -19.68 2.73 -3.57
N PRO A 17 -19.89 1.77 -4.50
CA PRO A 17 -18.78 1.11 -5.18
C PRO A 17 -18.02 2.13 -6.04
N PRO A 18 -16.68 2.16 -5.97
CA PRO A 18 -15.90 3.06 -6.81
C PRO A 18 -15.88 2.60 -8.27
N ALA A 19 -15.70 3.55 -9.20
CA ALA A 19 -15.50 3.22 -10.60
C ALA A 19 -14.14 2.52 -10.79
N MET A 20 -14.15 1.38 -11.47
CA MET A 20 -12.95 0.61 -11.78
C MET A 20 -12.08 1.38 -12.81
N PRO A 21 -10.79 1.64 -12.52
CA PRO A 21 -9.88 2.22 -13.49
C PRO A 21 -9.68 1.33 -14.72
N ALA A 22 -9.50 1.97 -15.87
CA ALA A 22 -9.33 1.30 -17.15
C ALA A 22 -7.96 0.60 -17.28
N THR A 23 -6.91 1.15 -16.69
CA THR A 23 -5.55 0.60 -16.76
C THR A 23 -5.19 -0.16 -15.49
N ILE A 24 -4.39 -1.21 -15.64
CA ILE A 24 -3.89 -2.01 -14.51
C ILE A 24 -3.10 -1.12 -13.56
N GLU A 25 -2.18 -0.30 -14.08
CA GLU A 25 -1.39 0.65 -13.28
C GLU A 25 -2.26 1.55 -12.39
N ALA A 26 -3.36 2.10 -12.92
CA ALA A 26 -4.26 2.92 -12.13
C ALA A 26 -5.00 2.13 -11.03
N ARG A 27 -5.23 0.82 -11.21
CA ARG A 27 -5.78 -0.02 -10.13
C ARG A 27 -4.82 -0.14 -8.95
N TYR A 28 -3.51 -0.14 -9.21
CA TYR A 28 -2.46 -0.19 -8.19
C TYR A 28 -2.06 1.17 -7.60
N CYS A 29 -2.11 2.24 -8.40
CA CYS A 29 -1.50 3.52 -8.01
C CYS A 29 -2.50 4.66 -7.81
N HIS A 30 -3.73 4.57 -8.34
CA HIS A 30 -4.68 5.68 -8.24
C HIS A 30 -5.26 5.78 -6.83
N VAL A 31 -4.76 6.76 -6.07
CA VAL A 31 -5.05 6.96 -4.64
C VAL A 31 -6.55 6.97 -4.32
N THR A 32 -7.33 7.77 -5.07
CA THR A 32 -8.78 7.88 -4.82
C THR A 32 -9.49 6.56 -5.04
N PHE A 33 -9.09 5.80 -6.07
CA PHE A 33 -9.70 4.50 -6.34
C PHE A 33 -9.36 3.53 -5.21
N ARG A 34 -8.09 3.42 -4.84
CA ARG A 34 -7.65 2.47 -3.80
C ARG A 34 -8.24 2.75 -2.43
N SER A 35 -8.18 3.99 -1.97
CA SER A 35 -8.74 4.38 -0.67
C SER A 35 -10.25 4.10 -0.61
N THR A 36 -11.01 4.50 -1.63
CA THR A 36 -12.46 4.26 -1.68
C THR A 36 -12.81 2.79 -1.89
N HIS A 37 -12.01 2.05 -2.65
CA HIS A 37 -12.18 0.61 -2.86
C HIS A 37 -11.97 -0.17 -1.57
N ASN A 38 -10.91 0.12 -0.82
CA ASN A 38 -10.66 -0.48 0.49
C ASN A 38 -11.82 -0.18 1.47
N HIS A 39 -12.27 1.07 1.52
CA HIS A 39 -13.40 1.48 2.36
C HIS A 39 -14.71 0.77 1.97
N TYR A 40 -15.00 0.71 0.67
CA TYR A 40 -16.16 -0.02 0.16
C TYR A 40 -16.09 -1.50 0.52
N ARG A 41 -14.93 -2.15 0.34
CA ARG A 41 -14.75 -3.56 0.71
C ARG A 41 -15.02 -3.81 2.19
N PHE A 42 -14.49 -2.96 3.07
CA PHE A 42 -14.75 -3.06 4.51
C PHE A 42 -16.21 -2.90 4.85
N SER A 43 -16.95 -2.02 4.15
CA SER A 43 -18.40 -1.92 4.34
C SER A 43 -19.15 -3.23 4.08
N GLN A 44 -18.60 -4.11 3.25
CA GLN A 44 -19.19 -5.39 2.85
C GLN A 44 -18.63 -6.59 3.62
N GLN A 45 -17.53 -6.44 4.35
CA GLN A 45 -16.84 -7.54 5.02
C GLN A 45 -17.29 -7.72 6.47
N VAL A 46 -17.11 -8.94 6.98
CA VAL A 46 -17.26 -9.25 8.39
C VAL A 46 -15.90 -9.63 8.98
N PHE A 47 -15.65 -9.17 10.20
CA PHE A 47 -14.36 -9.31 10.89
C PHE A 47 -14.58 -10.12 12.19
N PRO A 48 -14.73 -11.45 12.09
CA PRO A 48 -14.93 -12.30 13.27
C PRO A 48 -13.62 -12.55 14.02
N ALA A 49 -13.72 -12.77 15.34
CA ALA A 49 -12.59 -13.10 16.22
C ALA A 49 -11.43 -12.10 16.05
N ASP A 50 -10.20 -12.60 15.89
CA ASP A 50 -8.97 -11.80 15.79
C ASP A 50 -8.70 -11.27 14.36
N THR A 51 -9.72 -11.25 13.49
CA THR A 51 -9.58 -10.69 12.15
C THR A 51 -9.63 -9.17 12.23
N LEU A 52 -8.51 -8.49 12.02
CA LEU A 52 -8.45 -7.03 12.05
C LEU A 52 -8.81 -6.42 10.68
N PRO A 53 -9.60 -5.34 10.64
CA PRO A 53 -9.80 -4.56 9.42
C PRO A 53 -8.55 -3.68 9.21
N ILE A 54 -7.69 -4.06 8.26
CA ILE A 54 -6.46 -3.34 7.93
C ILE A 54 -6.45 -2.98 6.44
N SER A 55 -6.52 -1.68 6.12
CA SER A 55 -6.54 -1.19 4.73
C SER A 55 -5.21 -1.48 4.05
N ASN A 56 -5.23 -2.21 2.93
CA ASN A 56 -4.03 -2.53 2.17
C ASN A 56 -3.54 -1.31 1.36
N THR A 57 -2.32 -0.88 1.64
CA THR A 57 -1.64 0.25 0.99
C THR A 57 -0.43 -0.18 0.14
N ASP A 58 -0.13 -1.49 0.06
CA ASP A 58 0.99 -2.01 -0.72
C ASP A 58 0.82 -1.71 -2.21
N LEU A 59 1.87 -1.24 -2.87
CA LEU A 59 1.90 -1.16 -4.34
C LEU A 59 2.17 -2.54 -4.96
N GLY A 60 2.76 -3.46 -4.20
CA GLY A 60 3.04 -4.84 -4.56
C GLY A 60 3.83 -5.52 -3.45
N PRO A 61 4.19 -6.81 -3.60
CA PRO A 61 4.88 -7.57 -2.55
C PRO A 61 6.34 -7.13 -2.30
N GLY A 62 6.88 -6.22 -3.12
CA GLY A 62 8.25 -5.74 -3.06
C GLY A 62 8.36 -4.21 -3.04
N SER A 63 7.52 -3.53 -2.25
CA SER A 63 7.47 -2.05 -2.21
C SER A 63 8.83 -1.40 -1.93
N LEU A 64 9.71 -2.05 -1.14
CA LEU A 64 11.08 -1.59 -0.93
C LEU A 64 11.89 -1.45 -2.24
N ALA A 65 11.72 -2.38 -3.19
CA ALA A 65 12.43 -2.32 -4.47
C ALA A 65 12.06 -1.04 -5.25
N LEU A 66 10.80 -0.62 -5.18
CA LEU A 66 10.34 0.63 -5.80
C LEU A 66 11.00 1.85 -5.16
N PHE A 67 11.13 1.85 -3.84
CA PHE A 67 11.79 2.94 -3.11
C PHE A 67 13.29 3.00 -3.42
N CYS A 68 13.89 1.85 -3.74
CA CYS A 68 15.25 1.73 -4.23
C CYS A 68 15.41 2.04 -5.74
N GLY A 69 14.32 2.30 -6.46
CA GLY A 69 14.34 2.74 -7.87
C GLY A 69 14.09 1.65 -8.91
N SER A 70 13.62 0.45 -8.53
CA SER A 70 13.15 -0.55 -9.49
C SER A 70 11.95 -0.05 -10.29
N THR A 71 11.82 -0.54 -11.52
CA THR A 71 10.65 -0.26 -12.37
C THR A 71 9.61 -1.39 -12.19
N PRO A 72 8.35 -1.06 -11.81
CA PRO A 72 7.30 -2.07 -11.71
C PRO A 72 6.75 -2.47 -13.09
N ILE A 73 6.37 -3.73 -13.22
CA ILE A 73 5.37 -4.19 -14.20
C ILE A 73 4.15 -4.65 -13.43
N PHE A 74 3.04 -3.95 -13.62
CA PHE A 74 1.76 -4.33 -13.05
C PHE A 74 1.10 -5.44 -13.90
N ASP A 75 0.77 -6.54 -13.26
CA ASP A 75 -0.04 -7.63 -13.80
C ASP A 75 -1.36 -7.72 -13.01
N GLU A 76 -2.34 -8.48 -13.51
CA GLU A 76 -3.61 -8.66 -12.79
C GLU A 76 -3.45 -9.43 -11.47
N ASN A 77 -2.39 -10.24 -11.32
CA ASN A 77 -2.20 -11.10 -10.14
C ASN A 77 -1.05 -10.66 -9.23
N THR A 78 -0.11 -9.86 -9.73
CA THR A 78 1.09 -9.48 -8.99
C THR A 78 1.76 -8.25 -9.60
N VAL A 79 2.80 -7.74 -8.93
CA VAL A 79 3.71 -6.73 -9.48
C VAL A 79 5.09 -7.35 -9.58
N TRP A 80 5.67 -7.27 -10.78
CA TRP A 80 7.06 -7.65 -11.02
C TRP A 80 7.96 -6.42 -10.91
N PHE A 81 9.17 -6.60 -10.42
CA PHE A 81 10.13 -5.51 -10.23
C PHE A 81 11.35 -5.80 -11.10
N TRP A 82 11.61 -4.95 -12.10
CA TRP A 82 12.84 -5.06 -12.86
C TRP A 82 14.03 -4.63 -12.00
N PRO A 83 15.16 -5.36 -12.05
CA PRO A 83 16.36 -4.96 -11.34
C PRO A 83 16.84 -3.61 -11.89
N ASN A 84 17.38 -2.79 -11.01
CA ASN A 84 18.08 -1.56 -11.39
C ASN A 84 19.59 -1.65 -11.11
N ILE A 85 20.05 -2.80 -10.62
CA ILE A 85 21.45 -3.12 -10.34
C ILE A 85 21.69 -4.53 -10.89
N GLU A 86 22.35 -4.64 -12.04
CA GLU A 86 22.61 -5.94 -12.70
C GLU A 86 24.11 -6.18 -12.94
N GLU A 87 24.89 -5.14 -13.20
CA GLU A 87 26.28 -5.25 -13.67
C GLU A 87 27.33 -4.94 -12.58
N VAL A 88 27.00 -5.17 -11.31
CA VAL A 88 27.91 -4.90 -10.19
C VAL A 88 28.48 -6.21 -9.64
N THR A 89 29.77 -6.45 -9.89
CA THR A 89 30.49 -7.65 -9.45
C THR A 89 30.80 -7.64 -7.94
N GLU A 90 30.96 -6.45 -7.35
CA GLU A 90 31.26 -6.23 -5.93
C GLU A 90 30.21 -5.30 -5.31
N PRO A 91 29.04 -5.81 -4.85
CA PRO A 91 27.94 -5.01 -4.33
C PRO A 91 28.33 -4.06 -3.18
N GLU A 92 29.35 -4.40 -2.40
CA GLU A 92 29.92 -3.57 -1.34
C GLU A 92 30.52 -2.24 -1.83
N THR A 93 30.79 -2.11 -3.14
CA THR A 93 31.27 -0.87 -3.75
C THR A 93 30.13 0.12 -4.07
N LEU A 94 28.88 -0.32 -3.96
CA LEU A 94 27.73 0.54 -4.15
C LEU A 94 27.72 1.66 -3.11
N PRO A 95 27.21 2.85 -3.48
CA PRO A 95 26.99 3.90 -2.51
C PRO A 95 26.07 3.39 -1.38
N PRO A 96 26.24 3.88 -0.13
CA PRO A 96 25.32 3.55 0.95
C PRO A 96 23.88 3.82 0.53
N LEU A 97 22.96 2.95 0.95
CA LEU A 97 21.54 3.14 0.70
C LEU A 97 21.11 4.51 1.24
N ARG A 98 20.49 5.32 0.38
CA ARG A 98 19.94 6.62 0.75
C ARG A 98 18.46 6.62 0.47
N PHE A 99 17.71 6.97 1.49
CA PHE A 99 16.29 7.20 1.37
C PHE A 99 16.04 8.52 0.64
N ASP A 100 15.16 8.49 -0.36
CA ASP A 100 14.75 9.66 -1.12
C ASP A 100 13.25 9.88 -0.95
N GLU A 101 12.91 10.92 -0.18
CA GLU A 101 11.52 11.36 -0.01
C GLU A 101 10.89 11.82 -1.31
N GLN A 102 11.67 12.21 -2.33
CA GLN A 102 11.15 12.61 -3.64
C GLN A 102 10.91 11.44 -4.58
N ASN A 103 11.20 10.20 -4.18
CA ASN A 103 10.87 9.01 -4.95
C ASN A 103 9.35 8.98 -5.24
N SER A 104 8.98 8.80 -6.52
CA SER A 104 7.57 8.87 -6.95
C SER A 104 6.70 7.77 -6.32
N TRP A 105 7.25 6.57 -6.13
CA TRP A 105 6.56 5.45 -5.51
C TRP A 105 6.40 5.67 -4.01
N TRP A 106 7.39 6.27 -3.37
CA TRP A 106 7.29 6.71 -1.98
C TRP A 106 6.15 7.72 -1.81
N GLN A 107 6.15 8.81 -2.60
CA GLN A 107 5.13 9.85 -2.55
C GLN A 107 3.73 9.29 -2.83
N THR A 108 3.61 8.37 -3.80
CA THR A 108 2.34 7.69 -4.10
C THR A 108 1.85 6.87 -2.90
N THR A 109 2.75 6.14 -2.24
CA THR A 109 2.43 5.31 -1.08
C THR A 109 1.99 6.18 0.11
N MET A 110 2.72 7.26 0.39
CA MET A 110 2.36 8.19 1.46
C MET A 110 1.01 8.87 1.21
N THR A 111 0.76 9.33 -0.01
CA THR A 111 -0.52 9.93 -0.38
C THR A 111 -1.67 8.93 -0.24
N LEU A 112 -1.43 7.65 -0.54
CA LEU A 112 -2.42 6.58 -0.35
C LEU A 112 -2.68 6.31 1.14
N ILE A 113 -1.64 6.22 1.96
CA ILE A 113 -1.76 6.01 3.40
C ILE A 113 -2.56 7.14 4.03
N GLU A 114 -2.25 8.39 3.73
CA GLU A 114 -2.97 9.57 4.22
C GLU A 114 -4.44 9.57 3.79
N ALA A 115 -4.72 9.22 2.52
CA ALA A 115 -6.09 9.12 2.03
C ALA A 115 -6.87 8.00 2.75
N CYS A 116 -6.23 6.86 3.01
CA CYS A 116 -6.84 5.76 3.76
C CYS A 116 -7.11 6.14 5.22
N ALA A 117 -6.15 6.81 5.88
CA ALA A 117 -6.29 7.26 7.27
C ALA A 117 -7.41 8.29 7.42
N LYS A 118 -7.45 9.27 6.51
CA LYS A 118 -8.54 10.25 6.49
C LYS A 118 -9.91 9.61 6.29
N LEU A 119 -10.00 8.60 5.41
CA LEU A 119 -11.26 7.94 5.11
C LEU A 119 -11.68 6.95 6.22
N SER A 120 -10.72 6.36 6.94
CA SER A 120 -10.99 5.42 8.01
C SER A 120 -11.77 6.05 9.15
N ARG A 121 -11.47 7.32 9.49
CA ARG A 121 -12.10 8.02 10.63
C ARG A 121 -12.06 7.16 11.89
N ASP A 122 -10.91 6.55 12.14
CA ASP A 122 -10.61 5.68 13.28
C ASP A 122 -11.47 4.40 13.37
N LYS A 123 -12.15 4.00 12.28
CA LYS A 123 -12.99 2.78 12.23
C LYS A 123 -12.21 1.50 11.90
N TYR A 124 -11.03 1.63 11.31
CA TYR A 124 -10.15 0.54 10.91
C TYR A 124 -8.72 1.02 10.81
N LEU A 125 -7.79 0.06 10.86
CA LEU A 125 -6.36 0.33 10.79
C LEU A 125 -5.93 0.55 9.33
N VAL A 126 -4.87 1.33 9.14
CA VAL A 126 -4.24 1.51 7.83
C VAL A 126 -2.94 0.74 7.83
N GLY A 127 -2.79 -0.17 6.86
CA GLY A 127 -1.57 -0.94 6.70
C GLY A 127 -0.41 -0.03 6.32
N CYS A 128 0.74 -0.29 6.93
CA CYS A 128 2.02 0.16 6.43
C CYS A 128 2.46 -0.80 5.32
N PRO A 129 3.05 -0.32 4.21
CA PRO A 129 3.63 -1.18 3.21
C PRO A 129 4.70 -2.08 3.83
N ASP A 130 4.84 -3.30 3.30
CA ASP A 130 5.87 -4.23 3.75
C ASP A 130 7.28 -3.71 3.39
N LEU A 131 8.09 -3.48 4.41
CA LEU A 131 9.48 -3.08 4.34
C LEU A 131 10.28 -4.11 5.14
N ILE A 132 10.88 -5.05 4.44
CA ILE A 132 11.56 -6.21 5.04
C ILE A 132 12.75 -5.75 5.90
N GLU A 133 12.50 -5.63 7.21
CA GLU A 133 13.37 -5.53 8.41
C GLU A 133 14.52 -4.49 8.47
N ARG A 134 14.62 -3.83 9.64
CA ARG A 134 15.40 -2.62 10.06
C ARG A 134 14.93 -1.25 9.54
N ASP A 135 14.49 -1.14 8.29
CA ASP A 135 14.11 0.18 7.74
C ASP A 135 12.69 0.63 8.12
N ALA A 136 11.89 -0.28 8.70
CA ALA A 136 10.54 0.00 9.18
C ALA A 136 10.50 1.03 10.32
N GLU A 137 11.47 1.06 11.24
CA GLU A 137 11.49 2.07 12.32
C GLU A 137 11.68 3.49 11.76
N GLU A 138 12.52 3.61 10.74
CA GLU A 138 12.86 4.88 10.11
C GLU A 138 11.70 5.36 9.21
N PHE A 139 10.93 4.42 8.64
CA PHE A 139 9.64 4.68 8.02
C PHE A 139 8.61 5.23 9.03
N LEU A 140 8.44 4.57 10.17
CA LEU A 140 7.45 4.96 11.19
C LEU A 140 7.68 6.38 11.72
N LYS A 141 8.95 6.81 11.89
CA LYS A 141 9.28 8.19 12.30
C LYS A 141 8.87 9.26 11.28
N ARG A 142 8.64 8.87 10.02
CA ARG A 142 8.26 9.78 8.93
C ARG A 142 6.78 9.75 8.59
N LEU A 143 6.02 8.83 9.19
CA LEU A 143 4.57 8.87 9.07
C LEU A 143 4.05 10.12 9.78
N PRO A 144 3.10 10.85 9.18
CA PRO A 144 2.46 11.96 9.86
C PRO A 144 1.72 11.43 11.10
N ASP A 145 1.70 12.23 12.18
CA ASP A 145 1.03 11.87 13.45
C ASP A 145 -0.44 11.43 13.24
N SER A 146 -1.09 11.91 12.18
CA SER A 146 -2.46 11.52 11.80
C SER A 146 -2.62 10.06 11.37
N VAL A 147 -1.52 9.33 11.17
CA VAL A 147 -1.49 7.92 10.77
C VAL A 147 -1.02 7.01 11.92
N MET A 148 -0.41 7.59 12.95
CA MET A 148 0.18 6.87 14.09
C MET A 148 -0.81 6.83 15.27
N TYR A 149 -1.73 5.86 15.27
CA TYR A 149 -2.63 5.57 16.41
C TYR A 149 -2.86 4.07 16.59
#